data_AF-A0A553GR69-F1
#
_entry.id   AF-A0A553GR69-F1
#
_cell.length_a   1.000
_cell.length_b   1.000
_cell.length_c   1.000
_cell.angle_alpha   90.00
_cell.angle_beta   90.00
_cell.angle_gamma   90.00
#
_symmetry.space_group_name_H-M   'P 1'
#
loop_
_entity.id
_entity.type
_entity.pdbx_description
1 polymer ?
#
loop_
_entity_poly.entity_id
_entity_poly.type
_entity_poly.pdbx_seq_one_letter_code
_entity_poly.pdbx_strand_id
1 'polypeptide(L)'
;MKAATKSYKSLNTFKQYYTLQSTDYWHIKYPLNSDPQNYYWDMSEKAIQCELERDNEGLTQYVGEDGGTYYSSIELIQYAMASFQAHIKTKEKYWLNECILHTNKYLSLATQYKNATFTVLNKYPVALYGLKNEWPSALSLGVALSLLTRLYTLSEEDSYLDAAIKLFANFKLTVEEGGVLRNVKINDTGCKVSVLEEYPSEELSGVLNGHITALWGLYDLGKHYEESNRLFNELSSQLADNISLWDEKKWSNYDITYLTGKKKNLASIHYHMLHVQQLFVMFQLTGDQRFSASVENMIRQKYSLFCRVYGLVNKLVFRLF
;
A
#
# COMPACT_ATOMS: atom_id res chain seq x y z
N MET A 1 -14.70 -15.67 7.68
CA MET A 1 -13.75 -15.49 6.55
C MET A 1 -12.36 -16.01 6.92
N LYS A 2 -11.59 -16.54 5.97
CA LYS A 2 -10.17 -16.91 6.19
C LYS A 2 -9.31 -15.66 5.96
N ALA A 3 -8.37 -15.36 6.86
CA ALA A 3 -7.35 -14.33 6.66
C ALA A 3 -6.73 -14.43 5.26
N ALA A 4 -6.41 -13.29 4.64
CA ALA A 4 -5.83 -13.20 3.28
C ALA A 4 -4.61 -14.14 3.09
N THR A 5 -3.91 -14.48 4.18
CA THR A 5 -2.77 -15.39 4.21
C THR A 5 -3.12 -16.88 4.01
N LYS A 6 -4.39 -17.30 4.10
CA LYS A 6 -4.82 -18.72 3.96
C LYS A 6 -5.36 -19.12 2.58
N SER A 7 -5.40 -18.22 1.59
CA SER A 7 -5.97 -18.47 0.23
C SER A 7 -5.15 -19.42 -0.67
N TYR A 8 -3.87 -19.64 -0.36
CA TYR A 8 -2.89 -20.13 -1.34
C TYR A 8 -2.75 -21.66 -1.50
N LYS A 9 -3.54 -22.47 -0.78
CA LYS A 9 -3.55 -23.95 -0.93
C LYS A 9 -4.46 -24.45 -2.07
N SER A 10 -4.91 -23.58 -2.96
CA SER A 10 -5.84 -23.94 -4.02
C SER A 10 -5.15 -24.03 -5.38
N LEU A 11 -5.69 -24.88 -6.26
CA LEU A 11 -5.35 -24.96 -7.69
C LEU A 11 -5.40 -23.58 -8.38
N ASN A 12 -6.11 -22.61 -7.79
CA ASN A 12 -6.18 -21.23 -8.29
C ASN A 12 -4.81 -20.56 -8.30
N THR A 13 -3.93 -20.74 -7.31
CA THR A 13 -2.58 -20.13 -7.30
C THR A 13 -1.78 -20.53 -8.53
N PHE A 14 -1.79 -21.83 -8.88
CA PHE A 14 -1.13 -22.33 -10.10
C PHE A 14 -1.78 -21.78 -11.37
N LYS A 15 -3.12 -21.71 -11.38
CA LYS A 15 -3.88 -21.16 -12.50
C LYS A 15 -3.46 -19.72 -12.80
N GLN A 16 -3.25 -18.87 -11.79
CA GLN A 16 -2.87 -17.45 -12.03
C GLN A 16 -1.56 -17.31 -12.82
N TYR A 17 -0.55 -18.15 -12.54
CA TYR A 17 0.74 -18.08 -13.24
C TYR A 17 0.66 -18.60 -14.68
N TYR A 18 -0.31 -19.47 -14.98
CA TYR A 18 -0.52 -20.00 -16.33
C TYR A 18 -1.48 -19.13 -17.15
N THR A 19 -2.64 -18.77 -16.59
CA THR A 19 -3.73 -18.03 -17.25
C THR A 19 -3.60 -16.51 -17.17
N LEU A 20 -2.72 -15.99 -16.30
CA LEU A 20 -2.60 -14.56 -16.01
C LEU A 20 -3.90 -13.92 -15.50
N GLN A 21 -4.81 -14.74 -14.95
CA GLN A 21 -6.10 -14.30 -14.44
C GLN A 21 -6.30 -14.76 -13.01
N SER A 22 -6.55 -13.79 -12.12
CA SER A 22 -7.24 -13.98 -10.86
C SER A 22 -7.87 -12.66 -10.43
N THR A 23 -9.12 -12.72 -10.02
CA THR A 23 -9.81 -11.63 -9.34
C THR A 23 -10.57 -12.24 -8.18
N ASP A 24 -10.25 -11.80 -6.97
CA ASP A 24 -11.06 -11.99 -5.77
C ASP A 24 -11.04 -10.66 -4.99
N TYR A 25 -11.84 -10.53 -3.93
CA TYR A 25 -11.92 -9.29 -3.14
C TYR A 25 -10.55 -8.78 -2.66
N TRP A 26 -9.61 -9.69 -2.36
CA TRP A 26 -8.26 -9.35 -1.92
C TRP A 26 -7.30 -9.03 -3.08
N HIS A 27 -7.62 -9.49 -4.29
CA HIS A 27 -6.78 -9.40 -5.48
C HIS A 27 -7.56 -8.85 -6.68
N ILE A 28 -8.16 -7.67 -6.53
CA ILE A 28 -8.86 -6.98 -7.60
C ILE A 28 -7.84 -6.55 -8.67
N LYS A 29 -8.21 -6.57 -9.95
CA LYS A 29 -7.42 -5.90 -10.98
C LYS A 29 -7.64 -4.40 -10.83
N TYR A 30 -6.57 -3.65 -10.64
CA TYR A 30 -6.62 -2.20 -10.50
C TYR A 30 -6.42 -1.54 -11.88
N PRO A 31 -7.47 -1.29 -12.70
CA PRO A 31 -7.25 -0.57 -13.94
C PRO A 31 -6.77 0.84 -13.62
N LEU A 32 -5.85 1.34 -14.44
CA LEU A 32 -5.32 2.69 -14.29
C LEU A 32 -6.44 3.70 -14.61
N ASN A 33 -6.50 4.76 -13.80
CA ASN A 33 -7.41 5.86 -14.06
C ASN A 33 -6.69 6.93 -14.88
N SER A 34 -7.34 7.39 -15.95
CA SER A 34 -6.80 8.46 -16.81
C SER A 34 -7.25 9.86 -16.38
N ASP A 35 -8.26 9.94 -15.51
CA ASP A 35 -8.74 11.20 -14.97
C ASP A 35 -7.89 11.62 -13.75
N PRO A 36 -7.16 12.75 -13.82
CA PRO A 36 -6.30 13.21 -12.74
C PRO A 36 -7.07 13.60 -11.46
N GLN A 37 -8.39 13.80 -11.53
CA GLN A 37 -9.22 14.06 -10.35
C GLN A 37 -9.47 12.78 -9.53
N ASN A 38 -9.29 11.62 -10.14
CA ASN A 38 -9.43 10.34 -9.45
C ASN A 38 -8.13 9.87 -8.79
N TYR A 39 -8.25 8.84 -7.95
CA TYR A 39 -7.08 8.08 -7.52
C TYR A 39 -6.48 7.30 -8.70
N TYR A 40 -5.17 7.09 -8.68
CA TYR A 40 -4.37 6.65 -9.83
C TYR A 40 -4.77 5.31 -10.43
N TRP A 41 -5.35 4.45 -9.60
CA TRP A 41 -6.04 3.26 -10.04
C TRP A 41 -7.46 3.26 -9.52
N ASP A 42 -8.28 2.40 -10.09
CA ASP A 42 -9.67 2.22 -9.73
C ASP A 42 -9.85 1.12 -8.69
N MET A 43 -10.32 1.51 -7.50
CA MET A 43 -10.66 0.63 -6.40
C MET A 43 -12.18 0.49 -6.22
N SER A 44 -13.03 1.05 -7.09
CA SER A 44 -14.48 1.11 -6.81
C SER A 44 -15.12 -0.27 -6.65
N GLU A 45 -14.60 -1.29 -7.35
CA GLU A 45 -15.03 -2.68 -7.18
C GLU A 45 -14.82 -3.20 -5.75
N LYS A 46 -13.84 -2.69 -5.00
CA LYS A 46 -13.65 -3.04 -3.59
C LYS A 46 -14.82 -2.58 -2.73
N ALA A 47 -15.46 -1.46 -3.08
CA ALA A 47 -16.67 -1.00 -2.40
C ALA A 47 -17.89 -1.82 -2.82
N ILE A 48 -18.07 -2.02 -4.13
CA ILE A 48 -19.23 -2.70 -4.72
C ILE A 48 -19.29 -4.18 -4.33
N GLN A 49 -18.14 -4.85 -4.30
CA GLN A 49 -18.02 -6.29 -4.01
C GLN A 49 -17.51 -6.54 -2.58
N CYS A 50 -17.74 -5.61 -1.66
CA CYS A 50 -17.22 -5.74 -0.30
C CYS A 50 -17.82 -6.95 0.43
N GLU A 51 -16.95 -7.89 0.81
CA GLU A 51 -17.32 -9.10 1.55
C GLU A 51 -17.03 -9.00 3.04
N LEU A 52 -16.48 -7.88 3.51
CA LEU A 52 -16.15 -7.69 4.93
C LEU A 52 -17.41 -7.68 5.79
N GLU A 53 -17.31 -8.32 6.95
CA GLU A 53 -18.34 -8.26 7.99
C GLU A 53 -18.50 -6.80 8.43
N ARG A 54 -19.72 -6.42 8.79
CA ARG A 54 -20.04 -5.08 9.26
C ARG A 54 -20.60 -5.11 10.67
N ASP A 55 -20.28 -4.09 11.45
CA ASP A 55 -20.94 -3.87 12.73
C ASP A 55 -22.34 -3.24 12.56
N ASN A 56 -22.98 -2.96 13.68
CA ASN A 56 -24.33 -2.37 13.73
C ASN A 56 -24.38 -0.93 13.19
N GLU A 57 -23.25 -0.24 13.07
CA GLU A 57 -23.13 1.09 12.49
C GLU A 57 -22.82 1.04 10.98
N GLY A 58 -22.65 -0.16 10.42
CA GLY A 58 -22.35 -0.39 9.01
C GLY A 58 -20.86 -0.30 8.66
N LEU A 59 -19.96 -0.20 9.64
CA LEU A 59 -18.51 -0.12 9.41
C LEU A 59 -17.92 -1.49 9.15
N THR A 60 -17.05 -1.59 8.14
CA THR A 60 -16.34 -2.84 7.83
C THR A 60 -15.38 -3.26 8.95
N GLN A 61 -15.37 -4.55 9.25
CA GLN A 61 -14.52 -5.19 10.23
C GLN A 61 -13.57 -6.21 9.57
N TYR A 62 -12.34 -6.22 10.04
CA TYR A 62 -11.28 -7.11 9.59
C TYR A 62 -11.08 -8.25 10.58
N VAL A 63 -11.03 -9.49 10.09
CA VAL A 63 -10.72 -10.67 10.90
C VAL A 63 -9.22 -10.95 10.85
N GLY A 64 -8.54 -10.80 11.98
CA GLY A 64 -7.11 -11.00 12.15
C GLY A 64 -6.66 -12.45 11.99
N GLU A 65 -5.34 -12.66 11.92
CA GLU A 65 -4.75 -14.00 11.82
C GLU A 65 -4.99 -14.85 13.08
N ASP A 66 -5.20 -14.17 14.21
CA ASP A 66 -5.59 -14.71 15.51
C ASP A 66 -7.11 -14.98 15.63
N GLY A 67 -7.89 -14.65 14.60
CA GLY A 67 -9.34 -14.83 14.58
C GLY A 67 -10.12 -13.75 15.32
N GLY A 68 -9.46 -12.73 15.86
CA GLY A 68 -10.12 -11.56 16.44
C GLY A 68 -10.71 -10.65 15.36
N THR A 69 -11.68 -9.82 15.75
CA THR A 69 -12.32 -8.84 14.86
C THR A 69 -11.86 -7.43 15.21
N TYR A 70 -11.39 -6.69 14.21
CA TYR A 70 -10.71 -5.40 14.38
C TYR A 70 -11.20 -4.36 13.38
N TYR A 71 -11.08 -3.09 13.76
CA TYR A 71 -11.07 -2.00 12.78
C TYR A 71 -9.64 -1.87 12.24
N SER A 72 -9.42 -2.37 11.03
CA SER A 72 -8.14 -2.23 10.35
C SER A 72 -8.02 -0.85 9.72
N SER A 73 -6.95 -0.12 10.04
CA SER A 73 -6.69 1.21 9.46
C SER A 73 -6.60 1.11 7.94
N ILE A 74 -5.94 0.06 7.44
CA ILE A 74 -5.79 -0.26 6.02
C ILE A 74 -7.14 -0.52 5.36
N GLU A 75 -7.97 -1.41 5.93
CA GLU A 75 -9.25 -1.76 5.29
C GLU A 75 -10.24 -0.62 5.32
N LEU A 76 -10.34 0.10 6.45
CA LEU A 76 -11.22 1.26 6.59
C LEU A 76 -10.92 2.32 5.52
N ILE A 77 -9.64 2.71 5.40
CA ILE A 77 -9.29 3.81 4.50
C ILE A 77 -9.31 3.40 3.03
N GLN A 78 -8.97 2.16 2.71
CA GLN A 78 -9.10 1.65 1.35
C GLN A 78 -10.57 1.50 0.94
N TYR A 79 -11.44 1.04 1.84
CA TYR A 79 -12.88 0.99 1.58
C TYR A 79 -13.48 2.40 1.43
N ALA A 80 -13.03 3.37 2.24
CA ALA A 80 -13.41 4.77 2.10
C ALA A 80 -13.00 5.33 0.72
N MET A 81 -11.75 5.11 0.30
CA MET A 81 -11.27 5.51 -1.04
C MET A 81 -12.04 4.81 -2.17
N ALA A 82 -12.29 3.51 -2.04
CA ALA A 82 -13.10 2.77 -3.00
C ALA A 82 -14.52 3.33 -3.13
N SER A 83 -15.14 3.69 -2.00
CA SER A 83 -16.46 4.32 -1.96
C SER A 83 -16.44 5.72 -2.57
N PHE A 84 -15.39 6.52 -2.32
CA PHE A 84 -15.19 7.79 -3.02
C PHE A 84 -15.17 7.60 -4.54
N GLN A 85 -14.39 6.64 -5.05
CA GLN A 85 -14.33 6.38 -6.49
C GLN A 85 -15.65 5.83 -7.05
N ALA A 86 -16.35 4.98 -6.31
CA ALA A 86 -17.68 4.53 -6.67
C ALA A 86 -18.65 5.72 -6.80
N HIS A 87 -18.61 6.66 -5.86
CA HIS A 87 -19.38 7.90 -5.94
C HIS A 87 -19.04 8.72 -7.20
N ILE A 88 -17.75 8.91 -7.50
CA ILE A 88 -17.35 9.67 -8.69
C ILE A 88 -17.88 9.03 -9.98
N LYS A 89 -17.91 7.69 -10.04
CA LYS A 89 -18.40 6.94 -11.21
C LYS A 89 -19.92 6.92 -11.34
N THR A 90 -20.62 6.57 -10.27
CA THR A 90 -22.08 6.35 -10.32
C THR A 90 -22.88 7.62 -10.03
N LYS A 91 -22.26 8.61 -9.41
CA LYS A 91 -22.87 9.84 -8.86
C LYS A 91 -23.91 9.57 -7.76
N GLU A 92 -23.98 8.35 -7.23
CA GLU A 92 -24.91 8.02 -6.15
C GLU A 92 -24.40 8.53 -4.80
N LYS A 93 -25.28 9.18 -4.03
CA LYS A 93 -24.95 9.70 -2.70
C LYS A 93 -24.64 8.61 -1.68
N TYR A 94 -25.14 7.40 -1.88
CA TYR A 94 -24.87 6.25 -1.01
C TYR A 94 -23.36 6.03 -0.82
N TRP A 95 -22.60 6.02 -1.92
CA TRP A 95 -21.15 5.81 -1.87
C TRP A 95 -20.39 6.97 -1.22
N LEU A 96 -20.87 8.21 -1.36
CA LEU A 96 -20.28 9.34 -0.65
C LEU A 96 -20.52 9.22 0.86
N ASN A 97 -21.71 8.79 1.28
CA ASN A 97 -22.01 8.54 2.69
C ASN A 97 -21.13 7.41 3.26
N GLU A 98 -20.93 6.32 2.50
CA GLU A 98 -20.02 5.22 2.88
C GLU A 98 -18.58 5.71 3.03
N CYS A 99 -18.10 6.54 2.09
CA CYS A 99 -16.78 7.17 2.16
C CYS A 99 -16.62 8.01 3.43
N ILE A 100 -17.57 8.90 3.72
CA ILE A 100 -17.52 9.80 4.88
C ILE A 100 -17.60 8.99 6.18
N LEU A 101 -18.48 7.99 6.27
CA LEU A 101 -18.62 7.12 7.44
C LEU A 101 -17.29 6.44 7.79
N HIS A 102 -16.64 5.81 6.81
CA HIS A 102 -15.39 5.09 7.04
C HIS A 102 -14.20 6.04 7.27
N THR A 103 -14.19 7.22 6.63
CA THR A 103 -13.18 8.26 6.87
C THR A 103 -13.28 8.80 8.30
N ASN A 104 -14.50 9.09 8.77
CA ASN A 104 -14.74 9.56 10.14
C ASN A 104 -14.34 8.51 11.16
N LYS A 105 -14.66 7.22 10.92
CA LYS A 105 -14.18 6.13 11.78
C LYS A 105 -12.67 6.04 11.78
N TYR A 106 -12.01 6.16 10.63
CA TYR A 106 -10.56 6.14 10.53
C TYR A 106 -9.92 7.26 11.38
N LEU A 107 -10.41 8.49 11.23
CA LEU A 107 -9.92 9.65 11.99
C LEU A 107 -10.23 9.55 13.49
N SER A 108 -11.36 8.94 13.87
CA SER A 108 -11.69 8.74 15.29
C SER A 108 -10.76 7.73 15.99
N LEU A 109 -10.03 6.91 15.23
CA LEU A 109 -9.03 5.99 15.75
C LEU A 109 -7.64 6.64 15.91
N ALA A 110 -7.47 7.89 15.48
CA ALA A 110 -6.21 8.60 15.61
C ALA A 110 -5.87 8.83 17.10
N THR A 111 -4.62 8.57 17.44
CA THR A 111 -4.08 8.65 18.81
C THR A 111 -2.65 9.17 18.79
N GLN A 112 -2.11 9.51 19.97
CA GLN A 112 -0.67 9.65 20.16
C GLN A 112 -0.02 8.27 20.29
N TYR A 113 1.15 8.09 19.66
CA TYR A 113 1.98 6.89 19.75
C TYR A 113 3.46 7.28 19.73
N LYS A 114 4.16 7.07 20.85
CA LYS A 114 5.54 7.55 21.03
C LYS A 114 5.65 9.05 20.68
N ASN A 115 6.45 9.42 19.68
CA ASN A 115 6.63 10.81 19.24
C ASN A 115 5.58 11.24 18.20
N ALA A 116 4.83 10.31 17.60
CA ALA A 116 3.74 10.64 16.69
C ALA A 116 2.55 11.17 17.50
N THR A 117 2.19 12.43 17.30
CA THR A 117 1.09 13.10 18.03
C THR A 117 -0.29 12.77 17.46
N PHE A 118 -0.37 12.33 16.20
CA PHE A 118 -1.61 11.99 15.52
C PHE A 118 -1.38 10.86 14.52
N THR A 119 -1.73 9.63 14.88
CA THR A 119 -1.54 8.44 14.03
C THR A 119 -2.63 7.40 14.24
N VAL A 120 -2.89 6.58 13.23
CA VAL A 120 -3.91 5.51 13.30
C VAL A 120 -3.21 4.16 13.36
N LEU A 121 -3.44 3.44 14.47
CA LEU A 121 -2.77 2.17 14.77
C LEU A 121 -3.66 0.97 14.45
N ASN A 122 -3.08 -0.05 13.84
CA ASN A 122 -3.68 -1.38 13.76
C ASN A 122 -3.49 -2.13 15.08
N LYS A 123 -4.54 -2.83 15.52
CA LYS A 123 -4.56 -3.56 16.80
C LYS A 123 -4.55 -5.08 16.69
N TYR A 124 -4.12 -5.59 15.55
CA TYR A 124 -4.06 -7.02 15.24
C TYR A 124 -2.64 -7.46 14.88
N PRO A 125 -2.31 -8.75 15.06
CA PRO A 125 -0.99 -9.25 14.73
C PRO A 125 -0.81 -9.46 13.22
N VAL A 126 0.43 -9.31 12.76
CA VAL A 126 0.88 -9.71 11.42
C VAL A 126 2.13 -10.57 11.60
N ALA A 127 1.93 -11.90 11.60
CA ALA A 127 2.97 -12.84 11.99
C ALA A 127 4.20 -12.78 11.08
N LEU A 128 4.00 -12.55 9.77
CA LEU A 128 5.08 -12.49 8.77
C LEU A 128 6.14 -11.43 9.10
N TYR A 129 5.74 -10.31 9.69
CA TYR A 129 6.62 -9.20 10.05
C TYR A 129 6.81 -9.07 11.57
N GLY A 130 6.35 -10.04 12.36
CA GLY A 130 6.51 -10.04 13.81
C GLY A 130 5.73 -8.94 14.53
N LEU A 131 4.75 -8.31 13.87
CA LEU A 131 3.91 -7.28 14.48
C LEU A 131 2.87 -7.94 15.38
N LYS A 132 2.73 -7.44 16.61
CA LYS A 132 1.79 -7.98 17.60
C LYS A 132 0.52 -7.13 17.73
N ASN A 133 0.71 -5.82 17.89
CA ASN A 133 -0.34 -4.83 18.17
C ASN A 133 0.29 -3.43 18.02
N GLU A 134 -0.55 -2.39 17.93
CA GLU A 134 -0.21 -0.97 17.99
C GLU A 134 0.88 -0.56 16.99
N TRP A 135 0.60 -0.79 15.71
CA TRP A 135 1.51 -0.41 14.62
C TRP A 135 0.82 0.50 13.60
N PRO A 136 1.44 1.62 13.18
CA PRO A 136 0.96 2.42 12.07
C PRO A 136 1.29 1.73 10.74
N SER A 137 0.73 2.19 9.63
CA SER A 137 1.06 1.67 8.30
C SER A 137 1.24 2.80 7.31
N ALA A 138 2.40 2.86 6.64
CA ALA A 138 2.64 3.87 5.60
C ALA A 138 1.61 3.78 4.46
N LEU A 139 1.17 2.57 4.11
CA LEU A 139 0.13 2.35 3.10
C LEU A 139 -1.18 3.00 3.53
N SER A 140 -1.61 2.71 4.76
CA SER A 140 -2.85 3.27 5.32
C SER A 140 -2.81 4.80 5.35
N LEU A 141 -1.71 5.36 5.88
CA LEU A 141 -1.51 6.79 5.98
C LEU A 141 -1.46 7.44 4.58
N GLY A 142 -0.81 6.81 3.60
CA GLY A 142 -0.72 7.33 2.22
C GLY A 142 -2.07 7.39 1.52
N VAL A 143 -2.90 6.34 1.65
CA VAL A 143 -4.27 6.36 1.15
C VAL A 143 -5.10 7.43 1.87
N ALA A 144 -4.89 7.61 3.18
CA ALA A 144 -5.57 8.66 3.95
C ALA A 144 -5.21 10.07 3.43
N LEU A 145 -3.92 10.37 3.23
CA LEU A 145 -3.49 11.66 2.66
C LEU A 145 -4.15 11.92 1.30
N SER A 146 -4.18 10.89 0.44
CA SER A 146 -4.78 10.96 -0.89
C SER A 146 -6.29 11.20 -0.85
N LEU A 147 -7.00 10.52 0.06
CA LEU A 147 -8.45 10.64 0.22
C LEU A 147 -8.84 11.98 0.82
N LEU A 148 -8.20 12.37 1.92
CA LEU A 148 -8.50 13.61 2.63
C LEU A 148 -8.25 14.84 1.73
N THR A 149 -7.18 14.83 0.93
CA THR A 149 -6.92 15.90 -0.05
C THR A 149 -8.03 15.99 -1.11
N ARG A 150 -8.56 14.84 -1.55
CA ARG A 150 -9.68 14.80 -2.51
C ARG A 150 -11.00 15.22 -1.88
N LEU A 151 -11.27 14.84 -0.64
CA LEU A 151 -12.44 15.30 0.10
C LEU A 151 -12.39 16.80 0.32
N TYR A 152 -11.24 17.35 0.72
CA TYR A 152 -11.01 18.79 0.78
C TYR A 152 -11.30 19.49 -0.56
N THR A 153 -10.77 18.95 -1.66
CA THR A 153 -11.02 19.51 -3.00
C THR A 153 -12.50 19.44 -3.40
N LEU A 154 -13.23 18.41 -2.96
CA LEU A 154 -14.63 18.20 -3.29
C LEU A 154 -15.59 19.06 -2.44
N SER A 155 -15.32 19.21 -1.14
CA SER A 155 -16.23 19.86 -0.19
C SER A 155 -15.79 21.24 0.28
N GLU A 156 -14.53 21.63 0.03
CA GLU A 156 -13.89 22.84 0.55
C GLU A 156 -13.87 22.90 2.10
N GLU A 157 -13.97 21.74 2.77
CA GLU A 157 -13.90 21.66 4.23
C GLU A 157 -12.45 21.52 4.72
N ASP A 158 -11.91 22.59 5.31
CA ASP A 158 -10.52 22.66 5.81
C ASP A 158 -10.15 21.54 6.80
N SER A 159 -11.13 20.98 7.50
CA SER A 159 -10.95 19.90 8.47
C SER A 159 -10.27 18.66 7.87
N TYR A 160 -10.52 18.36 6.59
CA TYR A 160 -9.88 17.25 5.88
C TYR A 160 -8.40 17.55 5.59
N LEU A 161 -8.08 18.76 5.15
CA LEU A 161 -6.70 19.17 4.87
C LEU A 161 -5.87 19.22 6.17
N ASP A 162 -6.44 19.76 7.25
CA ASP A 162 -5.83 19.79 8.58
C ASP A 162 -5.53 18.37 9.09
N ALA A 163 -6.46 17.43 8.90
CA ALA A 163 -6.25 16.04 9.27
C ALA A 163 -5.14 15.38 8.43
N ALA A 164 -5.08 15.67 7.13
CA ALA A 164 -4.01 15.18 6.25
C ALA A 164 -2.63 15.70 6.69
N ILE A 165 -2.51 17.00 7.01
CA ILE A 165 -1.25 17.60 7.50
C ILE A 165 -0.83 16.98 8.85
N LYS A 166 -1.77 16.72 9.76
CA LYS A 166 -1.47 16.03 11.02
C LYS A 166 -0.95 14.61 10.80
N LEU A 167 -1.58 13.84 9.89
CA LEU A 167 -1.12 12.49 9.55
C LEU A 167 0.24 12.51 8.82
N PHE A 168 0.53 13.53 8.01
CA PHE A 168 1.80 13.68 7.31
C PHE A 168 3.02 13.67 8.26
N ALA A 169 2.87 14.17 9.50
CA ALA A 169 3.96 14.18 10.48
C ALA A 169 4.58 12.79 10.72
N ASN A 170 3.81 11.71 10.56
CA ASN A 170 4.29 10.31 10.71
C ASN A 170 5.36 9.92 9.67
N PHE A 171 5.37 10.55 8.50
CA PHE A 171 6.32 10.25 7.42
C PHE A 171 7.70 10.87 7.68
N LYS A 172 7.80 11.79 8.64
CA LYS A 172 9.06 12.41 9.07
C LYS A 172 9.69 11.73 10.29
N LEU A 173 8.93 10.87 10.97
CA LEU A 173 9.37 10.15 12.16
C LEU A 173 9.88 8.75 11.80
N THR A 174 10.97 8.33 12.44
CA THR A 174 11.47 6.96 12.22
C THR A 174 10.54 5.92 12.83
N VAL A 175 10.66 4.66 12.41
CA VAL A 175 9.93 3.53 13.02
C VAL A 175 10.15 3.46 14.54
N GLU A 176 11.38 3.71 14.99
CA GLU A 176 11.75 3.71 16.41
C GLU A 176 11.02 4.81 17.18
N GLU A 177 10.85 5.99 16.56
CA GLU A 177 10.11 7.14 17.09
C GLU A 177 8.58 6.99 16.99
N GLY A 178 8.09 5.91 16.36
CA GLY A 178 6.66 5.62 16.19
C GLY A 178 6.08 6.10 14.87
N GLY A 179 6.91 6.57 13.96
CA GLY A 179 6.53 6.88 12.58
C GLY A 179 6.65 5.68 11.65
N VAL A 180 6.81 5.98 10.36
CA VAL A 180 6.86 4.97 9.29
C VAL A 180 8.11 5.07 8.42
N LEU A 181 9.02 5.99 8.70
CA LEU A 181 10.26 6.13 7.93
C LEU A 181 11.34 5.18 8.45
N ARG A 182 11.98 4.43 7.56
CA ARG A 182 13.19 3.66 7.87
C ARG A 182 14.32 4.03 6.92
N ASN A 183 15.48 4.33 7.50
CA ASN A 183 16.72 4.48 6.75
C ASN A 183 17.52 3.17 6.77
N VAL A 184 17.76 2.57 5.61
CA VAL A 184 18.49 1.30 5.47
C VAL A 184 19.85 1.57 4.84
N LYS A 185 20.93 1.09 5.45
CA LYS A 185 22.28 1.09 4.86
C LYS A 185 22.43 -0.15 3.99
N ILE A 186 22.69 0.03 2.70
CA ILE A 186 22.77 -1.07 1.72
C ILE A 186 24.16 -1.69 1.64
N ASN A 187 25.20 -0.90 1.86
CA ASN A 187 26.58 -1.37 1.81
C ASN A 187 27.51 -0.50 2.68
N ASP A 188 28.73 -0.97 2.89
CA ASP A 188 29.73 -0.25 3.68
C ASP A 188 30.23 1.04 3.02
N THR A 189 29.95 1.24 1.72
CA THR A 189 30.26 2.48 1.00
C THR A 189 29.32 3.63 1.35
N GLY A 190 28.31 3.40 2.21
CA GLY A 190 27.41 4.44 2.72
C GLY A 190 26.16 4.67 1.89
N CYS A 191 25.84 3.81 0.91
CA CYS A 191 24.58 3.88 0.18
C CYS A 191 23.42 3.67 1.14
N LYS A 192 22.45 4.59 1.14
CA LYS A 192 21.26 4.55 1.98
C LYS A 192 20.01 4.56 1.12
N VAL A 193 19.02 3.79 1.52
CA VAL A 193 17.66 3.87 0.98
C VAL A 193 16.71 4.19 2.12
N SER A 194 15.84 5.17 1.91
CA SER A 194 14.73 5.45 2.80
C SER A 194 13.49 4.70 2.34
N VAL A 195 12.81 4.05 3.27
CA VAL A 195 11.64 3.22 3.02
C VAL A 195 10.51 3.73 3.91
N LEU A 196 9.33 3.88 3.31
CA LEU A 196 8.09 4.12 4.06
C LEU A 196 7.45 2.76 4.35
N GLU A 197 7.53 2.32 5.60
CA GLU A 197 7.20 0.97 6.04
C GLU A 197 5.68 0.74 6.09
N GLU A 198 5.17 -0.14 5.22
CA GLU A 198 3.81 -0.67 5.33
C GLU A 198 3.59 -1.37 6.67
N TYR A 199 4.62 -2.09 7.11
CA TYR A 199 4.70 -2.85 8.35
C TYR A 199 5.96 -2.41 9.11
N PRO A 200 5.87 -1.38 9.97
CA PRO A 200 7.01 -0.83 10.71
C PRO A 200 7.39 -1.76 11.89
N SER A 201 7.88 -2.94 11.56
CA SER A 201 8.41 -3.93 12.51
C SER A 201 9.73 -3.50 13.13
N GLU A 202 10.28 -4.28 14.07
CA GLU A 202 11.60 -3.99 14.63
C GLU A 202 12.68 -4.05 13.53
N GLU A 203 12.69 -5.12 12.74
CA GLU A 203 13.55 -5.25 11.57
C GLU A 203 12.91 -4.64 10.31
N LEU A 204 13.71 -4.42 9.26
CA LEU A 204 13.23 -4.01 7.94
C LEU A 204 12.15 -4.96 7.41
N SER A 205 11.01 -4.38 7.03
CA SER A 205 10.04 -5.06 6.17
C SER A 205 10.30 -4.70 4.71
N GLY A 206 10.13 -3.43 4.34
CA GLY A 206 10.46 -2.94 3.00
C GLY A 206 9.54 -3.44 1.90
N VAL A 207 8.24 -3.52 2.17
CA VAL A 207 7.21 -3.88 1.20
C VAL A 207 7.07 -2.79 0.14
N LEU A 208 7.28 -3.13 -1.13
CA LEU A 208 7.29 -2.14 -2.22
C LEU A 208 5.93 -1.46 -2.42
N ASN A 209 4.86 -2.26 -2.42
CA ASN A 209 3.51 -1.78 -2.65
C ASN A 209 3.11 -0.65 -1.69
N GLY A 210 3.28 -0.87 -0.38
CA GLY A 210 2.94 0.14 0.61
C GLY A 210 3.87 1.34 0.55
N HIS A 211 5.15 1.14 0.23
CA HIS A 211 6.07 2.26 0.03
C HIS A 211 5.65 3.17 -1.13
N ILE A 212 5.28 2.62 -2.29
CA ILE A 212 4.82 3.43 -3.44
C ILE A 212 3.46 4.09 -3.14
N THR A 213 2.53 3.36 -2.54
CA THR A 213 1.21 3.91 -2.16
C THR A 213 1.35 5.08 -1.17
N ALA A 214 2.33 4.99 -0.26
CA ALA A 214 2.70 6.08 0.64
C ALA A 214 3.22 7.32 -0.12
N LEU A 215 4.12 7.13 -1.10
CA LEU A 215 4.62 8.21 -1.95
C LEU A 215 3.50 8.92 -2.70
N TRP A 216 2.49 8.20 -3.17
CA TRP A 216 1.32 8.80 -3.81
C TRP A 216 0.54 9.73 -2.90
N GLY A 217 0.38 9.36 -1.62
CA GLY A 217 -0.21 10.23 -0.61
C GLY A 217 0.60 11.50 -0.38
N LEU A 218 1.93 11.38 -0.35
CA LEU A 218 2.82 12.54 -0.23
C LEU A 218 2.71 13.48 -1.44
N TYR A 219 2.62 12.93 -2.65
CA TYR A 219 2.42 13.71 -3.87
C TYR A 219 1.08 14.45 -3.86
N ASP A 220 0.00 13.78 -3.49
CA ASP A 220 -1.34 14.39 -3.48
C ASP A 220 -1.44 15.52 -2.46
N LEU A 221 -1.01 15.30 -1.22
CA LEU A 221 -0.94 16.36 -0.22
C LEU A 221 0.05 17.47 -0.63
N GLY A 222 1.10 17.13 -1.37
CA GLY A 222 2.11 18.06 -1.89
C GLY A 222 1.55 19.18 -2.76
N LYS A 223 0.34 19.02 -3.32
CA LYS A 223 -0.39 20.07 -4.06
C LYS A 223 -0.85 21.22 -3.16
N HIS A 224 -0.99 20.97 -1.86
CA HIS A 224 -1.47 21.93 -0.86
C HIS A 224 -0.47 22.18 0.28
N TYR A 225 0.53 21.33 0.46
CA TYR A 225 1.50 21.42 1.54
C TYR A 225 2.93 21.13 1.07
N GLU A 226 3.76 22.19 1.00
CA GLU A 226 5.08 22.16 0.37
C GLU A 226 6.05 21.14 0.99
N GLU A 227 6.01 20.94 2.32
CA GLU A 227 6.86 19.94 2.98
C GLU A 227 6.57 18.52 2.48
N SER A 228 5.31 18.20 2.18
CA SER A 228 4.92 16.91 1.63
C SER A 228 5.46 16.71 0.22
N ASN A 229 5.42 17.75 -0.61
CA ASN A 229 6.00 17.72 -1.95
C ASN A 229 7.53 17.55 -1.90
N ARG A 230 8.21 18.22 -0.98
CA ARG A 230 9.66 18.09 -0.80
C ARG A 230 10.04 16.66 -0.40
N LEU A 231 9.34 16.07 0.57
CA LEU A 231 9.57 14.70 1.00
C LEU A 231 9.24 13.68 -0.11
N PHE A 232 8.18 13.90 -0.88
CA PHE A 232 7.87 13.10 -2.06
C PHE A 232 9.01 13.11 -3.08
N ASN A 233 9.52 14.28 -3.46
CA ASN A 233 10.59 14.40 -4.46
C ASN A 233 11.88 13.71 -3.99
N GLU A 234 12.24 13.88 -2.72
CA GLU A 234 13.40 13.20 -2.13
C GLU A 234 13.25 11.68 -2.17
N LEU A 235 12.16 11.16 -1.60
CA LEU A 235 11.97 9.72 -1.44
C LEU A 235 11.67 9.01 -2.77
N SER A 236 10.98 9.67 -3.71
CA SER A 236 10.74 9.11 -5.05
C SER A 236 12.03 9.00 -5.86
N SER A 237 12.93 9.98 -5.79
CA SER A 237 14.25 9.85 -6.42
C SER A 237 15.07 8.74 -5.76
N GLN A 238 15.06 8.62 -4.43
CA GLN A 238 15.75 7.54 -3.74
C GLN A 238 15.20 6.16 -4.13
N LEU A 239 13.88 6.01 -4.26
CA LEU A 239 13.27 4.79 -4.77
C LEU A 239 13.73 4.49 -6.20
N ALA A 240 13.75 5.49 -7.08
CA ALA A 240 14.20 5.34 -8.47
C ALA A 240 15.67 4.89 -8.56
N ASP A 241 16.54 5.44 -7.72
CA ASP A 241 17.96 5.04 -7.62
C ASP A 241 18.14 3.60 -7.11
N ASN A 242 17.22 3.12 -6.28
CA ASN A 242 17.34 1.84 -5.58
C ASN A 242 16.31 0.80 -6.04
N ILE A 243 15.58 1.04 -7.15
CA ILE A 243 14.48 0.18 -7.57
C ILE A 243 14.93 -1.25 -7.86
N SER A 244 16.20 -1.45 -8.23
CA SER A 244 16.81 -2.77 -8.44
C SER A 244 16.85 -3.65 -7.18
N LEU A 245 16.66 -3.08 -5.99
CA LEU A 245 16.47 -3.87 -4.76
C LEU A 245 15.19 -4.70 -4.82
N TRP A 246 14.16 -4.18 -5.51
CA TRP A 246 12.88 -4.86 -5.72
C TRP A 246 12.73 -5.46 -7.12
N ASP A 247 13.20 -4.80 -8.17
CA ASP A 247 13.21 -5.34 -9.54
C ASP A 247 14.45 -6.21 -9.79
N GLU A 248 14.40 -7.49 -9.40
CA GLU A 248 15.47 -8.41 -9.78
C GLU A 248 15.37 -8.77 -11.26
N LYS A 249 16.51 -9.12 -11.87
CA LYS A 249 16.61 -9.50 -13.29
C LYS A 249 15.61 -10.57 -13.76
N LYS A 250 15.06 -11.38 -12.86
CA LYS A 250 14.15 -12.50 -13.17
C LYS A 250 12.71 -12.28 -12.71
N TRP A 251 12.48 -11.57 -11.62
CA TRP A 251 11.16 -11.35 -11.02
C TRP A 251 11.24 -10.25 -9.96
N SER A 252 10.12 -9.60 -9.64
CA SER A 252 10.12 -8.61 -8.57
C SER A 252 10.06 -9.27 -7.18
N ASN A 253 10.82 -8.73 -6.21
CA ASN A 253 10.62 -8.97 -4.79
C ASN A 253 9.35 -8.28 -4.30
N TYR A 254 8.62 -8.92 -3.38
CA TYR A 254 7.52 -8.29 -2.64
C TYR A 254 8.08 -7.27 -1.64
N ASP A 255 9.13 -7.69 -0.95
CA ASP A 255 9.81 -6.93 0.08
C ASP A 255 11.33 -7.13 0.04
N ILE A 256 12.08 -6.27 0.73
CA ILE A 256 13.55 -6.30 0.78
C ILE A 256 14.07 -6.81 2.13
N THR A 257 13.28 -7.65 2.81
CA THR A 257 13.68 -8.31 4.07
C THR A 257 14.99 -9.10 3.94
N TYR A 258 15.35 -9.54 2.73
CA TYR A 258 16.60 -10.27 2.51
C TYR A 258 17.86 -9.45 2.83
N LEU A 259 17.76 -8.12 2.89
CA LEU A 259 18.85 -7.25 3.31
C LEU A 259 19.20 -7.41 4.80
N THR A 260 18.29 -8.00 5.60
CA THR A 260 18.55 -8.36 7.00
C THR A 260 18.87 -9.85 7.18
N GLY A 261 19.23 -10.55 6.10
CA GLY A 261 19.58 -11.97 6.12
C GLY A 261 18.38 -12.92 6.04
N LYS A 262 17.15 -12.41 5.89
CA LYS A 262 15.97 -13.24 5.63
C LYS A 262 16.00 -13.82 4.22
N LYS A 263 15.20 -14.87 4.01
CA LYS A 263 15.00 -15.44 2.68
C LYS A 263 14.22 -14.47 1.80
N LYS A 264 14.58 -14.38 0.51
CA LYS A 264 13.87 -13.54 -0.45
C LYS A 264 12.40 -13.90 -0.57
N ASN A 265 11.54 -12.91 -0.40
CA ASN A 265 10.10 -13.02 -0.59
C ASN A 265 9.74 -12.49 -1.98
N LEU A 266 9.73 -13.35 -3.00
CA LEU A 266 9.29 -12.94 -4.34
C LEU A 266 7.80 -12.53 -4.35
N ALA A 267 7.46 -11.55 -5.19
CA ALA A 267 6.07 -11.14 -5.37
C ALA A 267 5.25 -12.29 -5.98
N SER A 268 3.98 -12.42 -5.53
CA SER A 268 3.02 -13.22 -6.29
C SER A 268 2.82 -12.59 -7.67
N ILE A 269 2.24 -13.30 -8.63
CA ILE A 269 1.94 -12.70 -9.94
C ILE A 269 1.02 -11.48 -9.83
N HIS A 270 0.07 -11.49 -8.89
CA HIS A 270 -0.77 -10.33 -8.60
C HIS A 270 0.09 -9.14 -8.16
N TYR A 271 0.94 -9.31 -7.14
CA TYR A 271 1.78 -8.21 -6.66
C TYR A 271 2.84 -7.77 -7.67
N HIS A 272 3.37 -8.69 -8.47
CA HIS A 272 4.26 -8.34 -9.57
C HIS A 272 3.57 -7.40 -10.57
N MET A 273 2.32 -7.71 -10.93
CA MET A 273 1.51 -6.82 -11.78
C MET A 273 1.14 -5.52 -11.09
N LEU A 274 0.88 -5.55 -9.78
CA LEU A 274 0.66 -4.35 -8.99
C LEU A 274 1.87 -3.43 -9.04
N HIS A 275 3.08 -3.95 -8.84
CA HIS A 275 4.32 -3.18 -8.93
C HIS A 275 4.50 -2.55 -10.31
N VAL A 276 4.23 -3.28 -11.39
CA VAL A 276 4.26 -2.74 -12.76
C VAL A 276 3.35 -1.51 -12.87
N GLN A 277 2.10 -1.62 -12.40
CA GLN A 277 1.15 -0.51 -12.44
C GLN A 277 1.59 0.65 -11.55
N GLN A 278 2.12 0.35 -10.37
CA GLN A 278 2.58 1.36 -9.42
C GLN A 278 3.75 2.17 -9.96
N LEU A 279 4.74 1.49 -10.52
CA LEU A 279 5.92 2.14 -11.12
C LEU A 279 5.55 2.91 -12.38
N PHE A 280 4.56 2.44 -13.15
CA PHE A 280 4.04 3.21 -14.29
C PHE A 280 3.40 4.52 -13.83
N VAL A 281 2.60 4.51 -12.78
CA VAL A 281 2.07 5.75 -12.17
C VAL A 281 3.21 6.63 -11.66
N MET A 282 4.22 6.08 -10.97
CA MET A 282 5.38 6.86 -10.54
C MET A 282 6.09 7.54 -11.71
N PHE A 283 6.24 6.87 -12.85
CA PHE A 283 6.73 7.48 -14.08
C PHE A 283 5.84 8.63 -14.54
N GLN A 284 4.51 8.48 -14.53
CA GLN A 284 3.60 9.57 -14.90
C GLN A 284 3.69 10.77 -13.95
N LEU A 285 3.86 10.55 -12.64
CA LEU A 285 3.92 11.62 -11.65
C LEU A 285 5.25 12.38 -11.64
N THR A 286 6.36 11.69 -11.96
CA THR A 286 7.72 12.24 -11.83
C THR A 286 8.39 12.56 -13.15
N GLY A 287 7.97 11.92 -14.25
CA GLY A 287 8.69 11.93 -15.52
C GLY A 287 10.02 11.15 -15.51
N ASP A 288 10.35 10.46 -14.40
CA ASP A 288 11.64 9.79 -14.24
C ASP A 288 11.71 8.46 -15.01
N GLN A 289 12.62 8.41 -15.99
CA GLN A 289 12.80 7.27 -16.90
C GLN A 289 13.26 5.99 -16.19
N ARG A 290 13.84 6.07 -14.98
CA ARG A 290 14.25 4.89 -14.19
C ARG A 290 13.04 4.03 -13.81
N PHE A 291 11.88 4.66 -13.56
CA PHE A 291 10.63 3.94 -13.34
C PHE A 291 10.14 3.26 -14.62
N SER A 292 10.16 3.96 -15.75
CA SER A 292 9.78 3.38 -17.06
C SER A 292 10.64 2.16 -17.41
N ALA A 293 11.96 2.25 -17.22
CA ALA A 293 12.88 1.14 -17.46
C ALA A 293 12.56 -0.10 -16.61
N SER A 294 12.21 0.10 -15.33
CA SER A 294 11.80 -0.98 -14.43
C SER A 294 10.45 -1.58 -14.83
N VAL A 295 9.49 -0.75 -15.25
CA VAL A 295 8.18 -1.19 -15.78
C VAL A 295 8.37 -2.10 -16.98
N GLU A 296 9.17 -1.68 -17.97
CA GLU A 296 9.46 -2.51 -19.14
C GLU A 296 10.11 -3.84 -18.76
N ASN A 297 11.03 -3.81 -17.79
CA ASN A 297 11.72 -5.01 -17.32
C ASN A 297 10.76 -6.01 -16.67
N MET A 298 9.93 -5.56 -15.73
CA MET A 298 8.93 -6.40 -15.09
C MET A 298 7.89 -6.92 -16.10
N ILE A 299 7.48 -6.12 -17.09
CA ILE A 299 6.60 -6.60 -18.18
C ILE A 299 7.27 -7.72 -18.98
N ARG A 300 8.56 -7.60 -19.33
CA ARG A 300 9.30 -8.69 -20.02
C ARG A 300 9.34 -9.96 -19.17
N GLN A 301 9.56 -9.83 -17.86
CA GLN A 301 9.57 -10.97 -16.92
C GLN A 301 8.21 -11.67 -16.90
N LYS A 302 7.11 -10.93 -16.82
CA LYS A 302 5.74 -11.48 -16.86
C LYS A 302 5.50 -12.35 -18.09
N TYR A 303 5.96 -11.94 -19.28
CA TYR A 303 5.74 -12.70 -20.51
C TYR A 303 6.77 -13.83 -20.73
N SER A 304 7.86 -13.87 -19.97
CA SER A 304 8.83 -14.96 -20.01
C SER A 304 8.34 -16.17 -19.21
N LEU A 305 8.18 -17.33 -19.88
CA LEU A 305 7.81 -18.58 -19.21
C LEU A 305 8.84 -18.97 -18.13
N PHE A 306 10.13 -18.80 -18.43
CA PHE A 306 11.21 -19.08 -17.48
C PHE A 306 11.07 -18.23 -16.21
N CYS A 307 10.84 -16.91 -16.37
CA CYS A 307 10.69 -16.00 -15.24
C CYS A 307 9.44 -16.32 -14.41
N ARG A 308 8.30 -16.63 -15.06
CA ARG A 308 7.08 -17.04 -14.35
C ARG A 308 7.25 -18.32 -13.53
N VAL A 309 7.91 -19.33 -14.11
CA VAL A 309 8.21 -20.58 -13.39
C VAL A 309 9.16 -20.32 -12.22
N TYR A 310 10.20 -19.49 -12.43
CA TYR A 310 11.11 -19.07 -11.36
C TYR A 310 10.37 -18.37 -10.21
N GLY A 311 9.48 -17.41 -10.53
CA GLY A 311 8.66 -16.70 -9.56
C GLY A 311 7.77 -17.64 -8.75
N LEU A 312 7.07 -18.55 -9.42
CA LEU A 312 6.19 -19.54 -8.79
C LEU A 312 6.96 -20.47 -7.84
N VAL A 313 8.05 -21.08 -8.30
CA VAL A 313 8.84 -22.04 -7.50
C VAL A 313 9.40 -21.37 -6.25
N ASN A 314 10.00 -20.19 -6.37
CA ASN A 314 10.54 -19.47 -5.22
C ASN A 314 9.43 -19.02 -4.26
N LYS A 315 8.24 -18.63 -4.76
CA LYS A 315 7.11 -18.29 -3.90
C LYS A 315 6.62 -19.50 -3.10
N LEU A 316 6.53 -20.67 -3.72
CA LEU A 316 6.19 -21.92 -3.03
C LEU A 316 7.24 -22.27 -1.98
N VAL A 317 8.52 -22.19 -2.35
CA VAL A 317 9.64 -22.47 -1.45
C VAL A 317 9.63 -21.51 -0.25
N PHE A 318 9.36 -20.21 -0.42
CA PHE A 318 9.22 -19.24 0.68
C PHE A 318 8.04 -19.54 1.62
N ARG A 319 6.96 -20.15 1.12
CA ARG A 319 5.77 -20.47 1.93
C ARG A 319 5.88 -21.81 2.66
N LEU A 320 6.67 -22.74 2.14
CA LEU A 320 6.83 -24.09 2.69
C LEU A 320 8.01 -24.21 3.67
N PHE A 321 9.04 -23.36 3.50
CA PHE A 321 10.26 -23.35 4.28
C PHE A 321 10.65 -21.92 4.62
#